data_AF-A0AAE4YAK9-F1
#
_entry.id   AF-A0AAE4YAK9-F1
#
_cell.length_a   1.000
_cell.length_b   1.000
_cell.length_c   1.000
_cell.angle_alpha   90.00
_cell.angle_beta   90.00
_cell.angle_gamma   90.00
#
_symmetry.space_group_name_H-M   'P 1'
#
loop_
_entity.id
_entity.type
_entity.pdbx_description
1 polymer ?
#
loop_
_entity_poly.entity_id
_entity_poly.type
_entity_poly.pdbx_seq_one_letter_code
_entity_poly.pdbx_strand_id
1 'polypeptide(L)' 'MSNLFWLTEAPMDRLRPFFPKSHGRPRVDDRRVLSGIIFINRNGLRWCDAPSV' A
#
# COMPACT_ATOMS: atom_id res chain seq x y z
N MET A 1 -5.64 10.47 10.34
CA MET A 1 -4.90 9.69 9.33
C MET A 1 -4.18 8.45 9.90
N SER A 2 -4.30 8.12 11.19
CA SER A 2 -3.62 6.97 11.82
C SER A 2 -4.19 5.59 11.46
N ASN A 3 -5.49 5.46 11.20
CA ASN A 3 -6.15 4.16 10.98
C ASN A 3 -6.04 3.58 9.56
N LEU A 4 -5.23 4.19 8.68
CA LEU A 4 -5.10 3.78 7.28
C LEU A 4 -3.83 2.98 7.01
N PHE A 5 -2.76 3.17 7.79
CA PHE A 5 -1.48 2.51 7.57
C PHE A 5 -1.34 1.26 8.45
N TRP A 6 -1.83 0.13 7.91
CA TRP A 6 -1.86 -1.16 8.61
C TRP A 6 -0.51 -1.89 8.68
N LEU A 7 0.47 -1.47 7.87
CA LEU A 7 1.84 -1.98 7.90
C LEU A 7 2.76 -1.03 8.67
N THR A 8 3.46 -1.57 9.66
CA THR A 8 4.61 -0.94 10.32
C THR A 8 5.88 -1.15 9.49
N GLU A 9 6.98 -0.51 9.86
CA GLU A 9 8.21 -0.48 9.07
C GLU A 9 8.89 -1.86 8.96
N ALA A 10 8.90 -2.67 10.02
CA ALA A 10 9.53 -3.99 9.99
C ALA A 10 8.86 -5.02 9.02
N PRO A 11 7.52 -5.13 8.95
CA PRO A 11 6.84 -5.81 7.83
C PRO A 11 7.19 -5.21 6.45
N MET A 12 7.38 -3.89 6.39
CA MET A 12 7.68 -3.19 5.15
C MET A 12 9.08 -3.54 4.62
N ASP A 13 10.08 -3.63 5.50
CA ASP A 13 11.43 -4.08 5.16
C ASP A 13 11.49 -5.54 4.73
N ARG A 14 10.63 -6.41 5.28
CA ARG A 14 10.49 -7.80 4.80
C ARG A 14 9.89 -7.87 3.39
N LEU A 15 9.07 -6.90 2.99
CA LEU A 15 8.43 -6.86 1.68
C LEU A 15 9.29 -6.17 0.60
N ARG A 16 10.15 -5.22 0.98
CA ARG A 16 11.03 -4.47 0.06
C ARG A 16 11.77 -5.33 -0.99
N PRO A 17 12.35 -6.51 -0.68
CA PRO A 17 13.06 -7.34 -1.66
C PRO A 17 12.17 -7.89 -2.78
N PHE A 18 10.87 -8.06 -2.53
CA PHE A 18 9.91 -8.64 -3.48
C PHE A 18 9.27 -7.60 -4.40
N PHE A 19 9.63 -6.33 -4.25
CA PHE A 19 9.06 -5.25 -5.01
C PHE A 19 9.57 -5.21 -6.47
N PRO A 20 8.69 -5.05 -7.46
CA PRO A 20 9.09 -5.00 -8.87
C PRO A 20 9.96 -3.77 -9.13
N LYS A 21 10.92 -3.85 -10.06
CA LYS A 21 11.73 -2.68 -10.43
C LYS A 21 10.86 -1.61 -11.10
N SER A 22 11.25 -0.34 -10.93
CA SER A 22 10.61 0.75 -11.70
C SER A 22 11.00 0.61 -13.18
N HIS A 23 10.01 0.74 -14.06
CA HIS A 23 10.17 0.69 -15.52
C HIS A 23 10.16 2.12 -16.10
N GLY A 24 10.93 3.03 -15.50
CA GLY A 24 11.03 4.43 -15.95
C GLY A 24 9.93 5.38 -15.44
N ARG A 25 9.06 4.93 -14.53
CA ARG A 25 8.10 5.79 -13.81
C ARG A 25 8.45 5.81 -12.31
N PRO A 26 8.56 6.98 -11.65
CA PRO A 26 8.75 7.05 -10.20
C PRO A 26 7.67 6.24 -9.46
N ARG A 27 8.07 5.55 -8.40
CA ARG A 27 7.11 4.86 -7.53
C ARG A 27 6.41 5.90 -6.65
N VAL A 28 5.10 5.73 -6.48
CA VAL A 28 4.37 6.30 -5.34
C VAL A 28 4.82 5.56 -4.07
N ASP A 29 4.68 6.16 -2.89
CA ASP A 29 4.96 5.51 -1.61
C ASP A 29 4.32 4.11 -1.53
N ASP A 30 5.17 3.08 -1.49
CA ASP A 30 4.74 1.69 -1.45
C ASP A 30 3.93 1.36 -0.19
N ARG A 31 4.18 2.07 0.92
CA ARG A 31 3.42 1.89 2.17
C ARG A 31 1.98 2.35 2.00
N ARG A 32 1.76 3.48 1.31
CA ARG A 32 0.45 3.98 0.91
C ARG A 32 -0.27 3.01 -0.04
N VAL A 33 0.43 2.51 -1.07
CA VAL A 33 -0.14 1.56 -2.04
C VAL A 33 -0.62 0.27 -1.37
N LEU A 34 0.23 -0.37 -0.55
CA LEU A 34 -0.15 -1.59 0.17
C LEU A 34 -1.26 -1.35 1.21
N SER A 35 -1.26 -0.19 1.86
CA SER A 35 -2.30 0.19 2.81
C SER A 35 -3.68 0.30 2.14
N GLY A 36 -3.74 0.86 0.93
CA GLY A 36 -4.95 0.89 0.10
C GLY A 36 -5.43 -0.52 -0.31
N ILE A 37 -4.51 -1.38 -0.77
CA ILE A 37 -4.82 -2.78 -1.11
C ILE A 37 -5.42 -3.52 0.10
N ILE A 38 -4.80 -3.40 1.28
CA ILE A 38 -5.28 -4.05 2.52
C ILE A 38 -6.65 -3.50 2.93
N PHE A 39 -6.86 -2.18 2.85
CA PHE A 39 -8.12 -1.54 3.21
C PHE A 39 -9.29 -2.06 2.36
N ILE A 40 -9.10 -2.19 1.05
CA ILE A 40 -10.13 -2.70 0.13
C ILE A 40 -10.42 -4.17 0.41
N ASN A 41 -9.39 -5.01 0.47
CA ASN A 41 -9.54 -6.45 0.70
C ASN A 41 -10.18 -6.77 2.06
N ARG A 42 -9.89 -5.99 3.10
CA ARG A 42 -10.45 -6.18 4.45
C ARG A 42 -11.92 -5.79 4.56
N ASN A 43 -12.36 -4.77 3.82
CA ASN A 43 -13.72 -4.23 3.92
C ASN A 43 -14.65 -4.68 2.78
N GLY A 44 -14.15 -5.43 1.79
CA GLY A 44 -14.94 -5.89 0.63
C GLY A 44 -15.38 -4.75 -0.30
N LEU A 45 -14.62 -3.66 -0.33
CA LEU A 45 -14.96 -2.43 -1.08
C LEU A 45 -14.55 -2.53 -2.56
N ARG A 46 -14.94 -1.53 -3.36
CA ARG A 46 -14.47 -1.36 -4.73
C ARG A 46 -13.22 -0.49 -4.77
N TRP A 47 -12.45 -0.57 -5.85
CA TRP A 47 -11.28 0.29 -6.07
C TRP A 47 -11.61 1.79 -6.19
N CYS A 48 -12.85 2.14 -6.57
CA CYS A 48 -13.32 3.53 -6.54
C CYS A 48 -13.51 4.09 -5.13
N ASP A 49 -13.70 3.21 -4.14
CA ASP A 49 -13.90 3.56 -2.73
C ASP A 49 -12.55 3.61 -1.99
N ALA A 50 -11.43 3.52 -2.72
CA ALA A 50 -10.09 3.67 -2.19
C ALA A 50 -9.92 5.06 -1.56
N PRO A 51 -9.40 5.17 -0.34
CA PRO A 51 -9.10 6.46 0.26
C PRO A 51 -8.01 7.18 -0.56
N SER A 52 -8.22 8.47 -0.82
CA SER A 52 -7.33 9.31 -1.65
C SER A 52 -6.01 9.74 -0.96
N VAL A 53 -5.66 9.08 0.15
CA VAL A 53 -4.57 9.39 1.14
C VAL A 53 -3.01 9.10 0.81
#